data_AF-A0A388Q696-F1
#
_entry.id   AF-A0A388Q696-F1
#
_cell.length_a   1.000
_cell.length_b   1.000
_cell.length_c   1.000
_cell.angle_alpha   90.00
_cell.angle_beta   90.00
_cell.angle_gamma   90.00
#
_symmetry.space_group_name_H-M   'P 1'
#
loop_
_entity.id
_entity.type
_entity.pdbx_description
1 polymer ?
#
loop_
_entity_poly.entity_id
_entity_poly.type
_entity_poly.pdbx_seq_one_letter_code
_entity_poly.pdbx_strand_id
1 'polypeptide(L)' 'MTVARLNMIKYDTISEGQVASTKIRYKTKGTSSSLYNTNGKVHVVFDEAVKGIAPGQSAVFYEGDDVIGGGIIQSYTSI' A
#
# COMPACT_ATOMS: atom_id res chain seq x y z
N MET A 1 -5.91 4.34 -3.56
CA MET A 1 -6.29 3.69 -2.28
C MET A 1 -5.63 4.42 -1.12
N THR A 2 -6.28 4.57 0.03
CA THR A 2 -5.70 5.22 1.21
C THR A 2 -5.49 4.22 2.34
N VAL A 3 -4.27 4.17 2.89
CA VAL A 3 -3.86 3.27 3.97
C VAL A 3 -3.42 4.10 5.17
N ALA A 4 -3.88 3.73 6.37
CA ALA A 4 -3.54 4.38 7.63
C ALA A 4 -3.13 3.35 8.69
N ARG A 5 -2.80 3.80 9.91
CA ARG A 5 -2.25 2.94 10.97
C ARG A 5 -1.04 2.17 10.45
N LEU A 6 -0.10 2.95 9.93
CA LEU A 6 1.10 2.44 9.29
C LEU A 6 2.00 1.76 10.33
N ASN A 7 2.56 0.62 9.96
CA ASN A 7 3.66 -0.03 10.63
C ASN A 7 4.80 -0.18 9.61
N MET A 8 5.85 0.61 9.78
CA MET A 8 7.00 0.58 8.89
C MET A 8 8.05 -0.39 9.43
N ILE A 9 8.74 -1.09 8.52
CA ILE A 9 9.69 -2.17 8.85
C ILE A 9 11.07 -1.86 8.29
N LYS A 10 11.18 -1.56 6.99
CA LYS A 10 12.49 -1.35 6.33
C LYS A 10 13.01 0.08 6.46
N TYR A 11 12.11 1.05 6.39
CA TYR A 11 12.41 2.48 6.40
C TYR A 11 11.53 3.18 7.43
N ASP A 12 11.96 4.31 8.00
CA ASP A 12 11.12 5.06 8.94
C ASP A 12 9.93 5.75 8.25
N THR A 13 10.08 6.06 6.95
CA THR A 13 9.08 6.77 6.15
C THR A 13 9.09 6.29 4.70
N ILE A 14 7.96 6.49 4.02
CA ILE A 14 7.84 6.30 2.58
C ILE A 14 8.18 7.61 1.85
N SER A 15 8.96 7.50 0.76
CA SER A 15 9.29 8.64 -0.10
C SER A 15 8.21 8.88 -1.15
N GLU A 16 8.05 10.13 -1.59
CA GLU A 16 7.07 10.49 -2.62
C GLU A 16 7.34 9.75 -3.94
N GLY A 17 6.34 9.03 -4.44
CA GLY A 17 6.44 8.24 -5.67
C GLY A 17 7.25 6.95 -5.52
N GLN A 18 7.51 6.48 -4.30
CA GLN A 18 8.26 5.25 -4.08
C GLN A 18 7.54 4.06 -4.71
N VAL A 19 8.21 3.35 -5.60
CA VAL A 19 7.68 2.15 -6.27
C VAL A 19 7.69 0.98 -5.29
N ALA A 20 6.58 0.26 -5.23
CA ALA A 20 6.42 -0.92 -4.39
C ALA A 20 5.42 -1.91 -5.00
N SER A 21 5.55 -3.18 -4.62
CA SER A 21 4.49 -4.17 -4.83
C SER A 21 3.54 -4.15 -3.64
N THR A 22 2.30 -3.70 -3.86
CA THR A 22 1.29 -3.64 -2.79
C THR A 22 0.42 -4.89 -2.81
N LYS A 23 0.36 -5.57 -1.66
CA LYS A 23 -0.46 -6.75 -1.44
C LYS A 23 -1.60 -6.43 -0.47
N ILE A 24 -2.82 -6.51 -0.96
CA ILE A 24 -4.06 -6.21 -0.20
C ILE A 24 -4.78 -7.46 0.31
N ARG A 25 -4.36 -8.65 -0.13
CA ARG A 25 -4.90 -9.95 0.30
C ARG A 25 -3.78 -10.96 0.43
N TYR A 26 -3.83 -11.77 1.48
CA TYR A 26 -2.79 -12.76 1.76
C TYR A 26 -2.51 -13.73 0.60
N LYS A 27 -3.55 -14.14 -0.13
CA LYS A 27 -3.45 -15.12 -1.21
C LYS A 27 -3.23 -14.53 -2.61
N THR A 28 -3.17 -13.20 -2.76
CA THR A 28 -2.94 -12.57 -4.06
C THR A 28 -1.46 -12.25 -4.25
N LYS A 29 -1.00 -12.25 -5.50
CA LYS A 29 0.25 -11.59 -5.84
C LYS A 29 0.10 -10.08 -5.55
N GLY A 30 1.17 -9.44 -5.11
CA GLY A 30 1.18 -7.99 -5.00
C GLY A 30 1.09 -7.35 -6.38
N THR A 31 0.47 -6.19 -6.45
CA THR A 31 0.35 -5.39 -7.68
C THR A 31 1.31 -4.21 -7.60
N SER A 32 1.98 -3.90 -8.72
CA SER A 32 2.85 -2.73 -8.82
C SER A 32 2.09 -1.45 -8.50
N SER A 33 2.73 -0.57 -7.74
CA SER A 33 2.13 0.64 -7.23
C SER A 33 3.16 1.70 -6.87
N SER A 34 2.74 2.96 -6.94
CA SER A 34 3.48 4.10 -6.42
C SER A 34 2.87 4.55 -5.09
N LEU A 35 3.73 4.79 -4.11
CA LEU A 35 3.35 5.19 -2.76
C LEU A 35 3.65 6.67 -2.53
N TYR A 36 2.71 7.37 -1.90
CA TYR A 36 2.82 8.78 -1.57
C TYR A 36 2.45 8.98 -0.11
N ASN A 37 3.27 9.72 0.64
CA ASN A 37 3.01 9.98 2.04
C ASN A 37 2.19 11.25 2.17
N THR A 38 1.09 11.19 2.91
CA THR A 38 0.25 12.36 3.11
C THR A 38 -0.28 12.34 4.54
N ASN A 39 0.29 13.21 5.37
CA ASN A 39 -0.13 13.43 6.76
C ASN A 39 -0.24 12.13 7.59
N GLY A 40 0.77 11.26 7.51
CA GLY A 40 0.81 10.00 8.27
C GLY A 40 -0.08 8.89 7.69
N LYS A 41 -0.57 9.06 6.47
CA LYS A 41 -1.24 8.04 5.66
C LYS A 41 -0.44 7.81 4.38
N VAL A 42 -0.67 6.65 3.75
CA VAL A 42 -0.10 6.34 2.45
C VAL A 42 -1.22 6.31 1.42
N HIS A 43 -1.08 7.14 0.39
CA HIS A 43 -1.85 7.01 -0.84
C HIS A 43 -1.12 6.06 -1.78
N VAL A 44 -1.81 4.98 -2.12
CA VAL A 44 -1.33 3.95 -3.04
C VAL A 44 -2.03 4.16 -4.37
N VAL A 45 -1.24 4.39 -5.40
CA VAL A 45 -1.67 4.44 -6.80
C VAL A 45 -1.22 3.15 -7.45
N PHE A 46 -2.15 2.31 -7.89
CA PHE A 46 -1.81 1.07 -8.58
C PHE A 46 -1.60 1.35 -10.06
N ASP A 47 -0.60 0.70 -10.65
CA ASP A 47 -0.31 0.82 -12.09
C ASP A 47 -1.39 0.10 -12.93
N GLU A 48 -2.08 -0.86 -12.34
CA GLU A 48 -3.17 -1.63 -12.94
C GLU A 48 -4.41 -1.63 -12.04
N ALA A 49 -5.58 -1.86 -12.63
CA ALA A 49 -6.83 -1.95 -11.88
C ALA A 49 -6.85 -3.16 -10.93
N VAL A 50 -7.01 -2.89 -9.63
CA VAL A 50 -7.06 -3.94 -8.61
C VAL A 50 -8.49 -4.13 -8.09
N LYS A 51 -8.96 -5.38 -8.09
CA LYS A 51 -10.29 -5.74 -7.60
C LYS A 51 -10.25 -6.19 -6.14
N GLY A 52 -11.38 -6.01 -5.46
CA GLY A 52 -11.60 -6.58 -4.13
C GLY A 52 -10.88 -5.85 -2.99
N ILE A 53 -10.61 -4.56 -3.16
CA ILE A 53 -10.17 -3.66 -2.10
C ILE A 53 -11.34 -3.41 -1.16
N ALA A 54 -11.18 -3.73 0.12
CA ALA A 54 -12.18 -3.52 1.15
C ALA A 54 -11.58 -2.74 2.33
N PRO A 55 -12.23 -1.66 2.81
CA PRO A 55 -11.87 -1.00 4.04
C PRO A 55 -11.78 -1.99 5.22
N GLY A 56 -10.80 -1.81 6.09
CA GLY A 56 -10.51 -2.69 7.23
C GLY A 56 -9.57 -3.85 6.93
N GLN A 57 -9.31 -4.18 5.65
CA GLN A 57 -8.25 -5.13 5.29
C GLN A 57 -6.87 -4.49 5.39
N SER A 58 -5.83 -5.33 5.52
CA SER A 58 -4.45 -4.87 5.52
C SER A 58 -3.91 -4.68 4.10
N ALA A 59 -3.12 -3.63 3.91
CA ALA A 59 -2.26 -3.45 2.74
C ALA A 59 -0.79 -3.53 3.20
N VAL A 60 0.00 -4.33 2.51
CA VAL A 60 1.44 -4.52 2.78
C VAL A 60 2.23 -4.12 1.54
N PHE A 61 3.29 -3.36 1.75
CA PHE A 61 4.16 -2.81 0.70
C PHE A 61 5.48 -3.57 0.68
N TYR A 62 5.89 -3.99 -0.52
CA TYR A 62 7.10 -4.77 -0.73
C TYR A 62 8.07 -4.09 -1.70
N GLU A 63 9.36 -4.25 -1.42
CA GLU A 63 10.48 -3.92 -2.32
C GLU A 63 11.23 -5.22 -2.63
N GLY A 64 10.96 -5.81 -3.79
CA GLY A 64 11.39 -7.18 -4.05
C GLY A 64 10.79 -8.15 -3.02
N ASP A 65 11.65 -8.85 -2.28
CA ASP A 65 11.25 -9.79 -1.22
C ASP A 65 11.15 -9.12 0.17
N ASP A 66 11.60 -7.87 0.31
CA ASP A 66 11.59 -7.16 1.58
C ASP A 66 10.25 -6.49 1.85
N VAL A 67 9.81 -6.53 3.10
CA VAL A 67 8.63 -5.78 3.56
C VAL A 67 9.05 -4.36 3.91
N ILE A 68 8.57 -3.38 3.14
CA ILE A 68 8.75 -1.96 3.49
C ILE A 68 7.94 -1.64 4.75
N GLY A 69 6.68 -2.08 4.77
CA GLY A 69 5.74 -1.86 5.84
C GLY A 69 4.32 -2.14 5.39
N GLY A 70 3.34 -1.67 6.16
CA GLY A 70 1.94 -1.82 5.79
C GLY A 70 0.99 -1.10 6.74
N GLY A 71 -0.30 -1.25 6.52
CA GLY A 71 -1.32 -0.66 7.38
C GLY A 71 -2.72 -1.14 7.02
N ILE A 72 -3.73 -0.42 7.50
CA ILE A 72 -5.14 -0.73 7.30
C ILE A 72 -5.72 0.17 6.21
N ILE A 73 -6.36 -0.46 5.23
CA ILE A 73 -7.08 0.22 4.14
C ILE A 73 -8.25 0.99 4.76
N GLN A 74 -8.27 2.30 4.57
CA GLN A 74 -9.34 3.18 5.06
C GLN A 74 -10.40 3.42 4.00
N SER A 75 -9.96 3.67 2.77
CA SER A 75 -10.87 3.96 1.67
C SER A 75 -10.24 3.61 0.32
N TYR A 76 -11.12 3.34 -0.64
CA TYR A 76 -10.78 3.15 -2.03
C TYR A 76 -11.80 3.87 -2.89
N THR A 77 -11.31 4.84 -3.66
CA THR A 77 -12.08 5.46 -4.73
C THR A 77 -11.60 4.81 -6.03
N SER A 78 -12.47 4.04 -6.67
CA SER A 78 -12.30 3.73 -8.09
C SER A 78 -12.72 4.99 -8.82
N ILE A 79 -11.77 5.64 -9.48
CA ILE A 79 -12.06 6.72 -10.43
C ILE A 79 -12.54 6.06 -11.74
#